data_AF-A0AAX2S0P8-F1
#
_entry.id   AF-A0AAX2S0P8-F1
#
_cell.length_a   1.000
_cell.length_b   1.000
_cell.length_c   1.000
_cell.angle_alpha   90.00
_cell.angle_beta   90.00
_cell.angle_gamma   90.00
#
_symmetry.space_group_name_H-M   'P 1'
#
loop_
_entity.id
_entity.type
_entity.pdbx_description
1 polymer ?
#
loop_
_entity_poly.entity_id
_entity_poly.type
_entity_poly.pdbx_seq_one_letter_code
_entity_poly.pdbx_strand_id
1 'polypeptide(L)'
;GRNWRSRIIYDTNLYASYNHGRYQQQKELADVLPYWEYEHNDSTHPRLQHVGWDGLVLRADDPWWDYHYPTRAYGCHCTVRALDDVDLKHSGKTVQQAPEIEWEEKLIGQRSGQPRIVRVPKGVDPSFEHPKRL
;
A
#
# COMPACT_ATOMS: atom_id res chain seq x y z
N GLY A 1 22.50 -8.19 14.54
CA GLY A 1 23.70 -7.93 13.70
C GLY A 1 23.69 -6.50 13.18
N ARG A 2 24.86 -5.91 12.89
CA ARG A 2 25.06 -4.49 12.48
C ARG A 2 24.41 -4.07 11.15
N ASN A 3 23.82 -5.00 10.38
CA ASN A 3 23.29 -4.74 9.03
C ASN A 3 21.79 -4.40 8.98
N TRP A 4 21.11 -4.29 10.13
CA TRP A 4 19.66 -4.07 10.15
C TRP A 4 19.25 -2.75 9.47
N ARG A 5 20.01 -1.67 9.68
CA ARG A 5 19.71 -0.36 9.10
C ARG A 5 19.87 -0.37 7.57
N SER A 6 20.99 -0.89 7.08
CA SER A 6 21.25 -0.97 5.63
C SER A 6 20.22 -1.85 4.93
N ARG A 7 19.81 -2.95 5.58
CA ARG A 7 18.72 -3.80 5.08
C ARG A 7 17.40 -3.04 4.97
N ILE A 8 16.98 -2.33 6.01
CA ILE A 8 15.74 -1.53 5.97
C ILE A 8 15.79 -0.50 4.85
N ILE A 9 16.91 0.22 4.70
CA ILE A 9 17.07 1.24 3.65
C ILE A 9 16.97 0.59 2.26
N TYR A 10 17.70 -0.51 2.04
CA TYR A 10 17.69 -1.23 0.77
C TYR A 10 16.29 -1.77 0.43
N ASP A 11 15.68 -2.52 1.36
CA ASP A 11 14.36 -3.15 1.17
C ASP A 11 13.30 -2.07 0.91
N THR A 12 13.27 -1.01 1.71
CA THR A 12 12.29 0.08 1.54
C THR A 12 12.42 0.75 0.17
N ASN A 13 13.65 1.08 -0.25
CA ASN A 13 13.88 1.76 -1.53
C ASN A 13 13.56 0.85 -2.73
N LEU A 14 13.94 -0.43 -2.66
CA LEU A 14 13.70 -1.40 -3.73
C LEU A 14 12.20 -1.61 -3.95
N TYR A 15 11.46 -1.91 -2.87
CA TYR A 15 10.01 -2.16 -2.97
C TYR A 15 9.22 -0.90 -3.31
N ALA A 16 9.60 0.26 -2.76
CA ALA A 16 8.94 1.51 -3.12
C ALA A 16 9.12 1.84 -4.61
N SER A 17 10.32 1.64 -5.16
CA SER A 17 10.60 1.88 -6.58
C SER A 17 9.88 0.86 -7.48
N TYR A 18 9.93 -0.42 -7.12
CA TYR A 18 9.24 -1.49 -7.84
C TYR A 18 7.72 -1.24 -7.89
N ASN A 19 7.11 -1.00 -6.74
CA ASN A 19 5.67 -0.75 -6.66
C ASN A 19 5.25 0.55 -7.36
N HIS A 20 6.12 1.58 -7.36
CA HIS A 20 5.86 2.77 -8.16
C HIS A 20 5.81 2.45 -9.65
N GLY A 21 6.80 1.74 -10.20
CA GLY A 21 6.78 1.34 -11.60
C GLY A 21 5.58 0.45 -11.96
N ARG A 22 5.20 -0.48 -11.07
CA ARG A 22 3.99 -1.30 -11.22
C ARG A 22 2.72 -0.46 -11.25
N TYR A 23 2.61 0.55 -10.40
CA TYR A 23 1.47 1.47 -10.39
C TYR A 23 1.31 2.18 -11.74
N GLN A 24 2.40 2.67 -12.34
CA GLN A 24 2.35 3.34 -13.64
C GLN A 24 1.85 2.37 -14.73
N GLN A 25 2.43 1.17 -14.79
CA GLN A 25 2.01 0.12 -15.75
C GLN A 25 0.54 -0.28 -15.57
N GLN A 26 0.08 -0.42 -14.33
CA GLN A 26 -1.31 -0.79 -14.05
C GLN A 26 -2.27 0.34 -14.39
N LYS A 27 -1.88 1.60 -14.20
CA LYS A 27 -2.66 2.76 -14.65
C LYS A 27 -2.78 2.80 -16.17
N GLU A 28 -1.70 2.52 -16.90
CA GLU A 28 -1.72 2.44 -18.37
C GLU A 28 -2.64 1.32 -18.90
N LEU A 29 -2.82 0.26 -18.11
CA LEU A 29 -3.67 -0.89 -18.45
C LEU A 29 -5.06 -0.84 -17.80
N ALA A 30 -5.43 0.25 -17.13
CA ALA A 30 -6.68 0.32 -16.36
C ALA A 30 -7.95 0.16 -17.22
N ASP A 31 -7.87 0.45 -18.53
CA ASP A 31 -8.98 0.24 -19.46
C ASP A 31 -9.28 -1.24 -19.73
N VAL A 32 -8.27 -2.12 -19.62
CA VAL A 32 -8.38 -3.56 -19.90
C VAL A 32 -8.26 -4.43 -18.65
N LEU A 33 -7.62 -3.93 -17.59
CA LEU A 33 -7.50 -4.55 -16.28
C LEU A 33 -8.04 -3.58 -15.21
N PRO A 34 -9.36 -3.33 -15.19
CA PRO A 34 -9.97 -2.26 -14.40
C PRO A 34 -10.07 -2.57 -12.90
N TYR A 35 -9.76 -3.80 -12.48
CA TYR A 35 -9.89 -4.23 -11.09
C TYR A 35 -8.53 -4.50 -10.49
N TRP A 36 -8.30 -3.96 -9.30
CA TRP A 36 -7.06 -4.12 -8.56
C TRP A 36 -7.34 -4.86 -7.25
N GLU A 37 -6.54 -5.88 -7.00
CA GLU A 37 -6.55 -6.66 -5.78
C GLU A 37 -5.33 -6.30 -4.93
N TYR A 38 -5.57 -5.98 -3.67
CA TYR A 38 -4.51 -5.81 -2.67
C TYR A 38 -3.98 -7.18 -2.23
N GLU A 39 -2.68 -7.41 -2.38
CA GLU A 39 -2.02 -8.65 -1.95
C GLU A 39 -1.08 -8.35 -0.78
N HIS A 40 -1.46 -8.84 0.40
CA HIS A 40 -0.58 -8.86 1.56
C HIS A 40 0.53 -9.89 1.36
N ASN A 41 1.72 -9.58 1.85
CA ASN A 41 2.84 -10.52 1.82
C ASN A 41 3.26 -10.83 3.25
N ASP A 42 3.58 -12.10 3.49
CA ASP A 42 3.87 -12.64 4.81
C ASP A 42 5.02 -11.87 5.48
N SER A 43 4.71 -11.30 6.64
CA SER A 43 5.66 -10.64 7.51
C SER A 43 5.57 -11.24 8.90
N THR A 44 6.71 -11.39 9.58
CA THR A 44 6.74 -11.91 10.96
C THR A 44 5.95 -11.03 11.93
N HIS A 45 5.80 -9.74 11.63
CA HIS A 45 5.04 -8.78 12.44
C HIS A 45 4.14 -7.95 11.51
N PRO A 46 3.04 -8.52 11.00
CA PRO A 46 2.23 -7.85 10.01
C PRO A 46 1.41 -6.73 10.67
N ARG A 47 1.17 -5.66 9.93
CA ARG A 47 0.24 -4.60 10.35
C ARG A 47 -1.18 -5.11 10.13
N LEU A 48 -2.00 -5.13 11.18
CA LEU A 48 -3.36 -5.69 11.11
C LEU A 48 -4.22 -5.05 10.02
N GLN A 49 -4.01 -3.76 9.74
CA GLN A 49 -4.68 -3.08 8.63
C GLN A 49 -4.34 -3.72 7.28
N HIS A 50 -3.06 -4.04 7.04
CA HIS A 50 -2.62 -4.62 5.77
C HIS A 50 -3.11 -6.05 5.59
N VAL A 51 -3.21 -6.80 6.68
CA VAL A 51 -3.84 -8.14 6.70
C VAL A 51 -5.33 -8.03 6.41
N GLY A 52 -6.00 -7.03 7.00
CA GLY A 52 -7.43 -6.79 6.76
C GLY A 52 -7.77 -6.34 5.36
N TRP A 53 -6.79 -5.86 4.58
CA TRP A 53 -6.96 -5.50 3.17
C TRP A 53 -6.57 -6.64 2.22
N ASP A 54 -6.05 -7.76 2.71
CA ASP A 54 -5.64 -8.87 1.85
C ASP A 54 -6.85 -9.43 1.08
N GLY A 55 -6.72 -9.51 -0.24
CA GLY A 55 -7.82 -9.91 -1.13
C GLY A 55 -8.89 -8.83 -1.37
N LEU A 56 -8.69 -7.60 -0.90
CA LEU A 56 -9.57 -6.48 -1.21
C LEU A 56 -9.49 -6.14 -2.70
N VAL A 57 -10.60 -6.31 -3.40
CA VAL A 57 -10.71 -6.00 -4.84
C VAL A 57 -11.51 -4.72 -5.03
N LEU A 58 -10.88 -3.70 -5.60
CA LEU A 58 -11.51 -2.41 -5.92
C LEU A 58 -11.30 -2.06 -7.40
N ARG A 59 -12.03 -1.06 -7.90
CA ARG A 59 -11.71 -0.49 -9.21
C ARG A 59 -10.37 0.26 -9.16
N ALA A 60 -9.66 0.28 -10.28
CA ALA A 60 -8.37 0.94 -10.45
C ALA A 60 -8.42 2.48 -10.30
N ASP A 61 -9.61 3.08 -10.41
CA ASP A 61 -9.90 4.50 -10.26
C ASP A 61 -10.45 4.86 -8.87
N ASP A 62 -10.59 3.89 -7.96
CA ASP A 62 -11.04 4.16 -6.61
C ASP A 62 -10.03 5.04 -5.84
N PRO A 63 -10.47 6.15 -5.21
CA PRO A 63 -9.58 7.08 -4.50
C PRO A 63 -8.89 6.44 -3.28
N TRP A 64 -9.33 5.28 -2.82
CA TRP A 64 -8.66 4.53 -1.77
C TRP A 64 -7.20 4.18 -2.13
N TRP A 65 -6.93 3.92 -3.41
CA TRP A 65 -5.58 3.61 -3.91
C TRP A 65 -4.60 4.75 -3.75
N ASP A 66 -5.06 6.00 -3.77
CA ASP A 66 -4.21 7.18 -3.58
C ASP A 66 -3.46 7.13 -2.25
N TYR A 67 -4.03 6.47 -1.24
CA TYR A 67 -3.46 6.40 0.11
C TYR A 67 -2.97 5.01 0.50
N HIS A 68 -3.48 3.95 -0.13
CA HIS A 68 -3.22 2.59 0.31
C HIS A 68 -2.47 1.73 -0.71
N TYR A 69 -2.26 2.19 -1.95
CA TYR A 69 -1.43 1.47 -2.90
C TYR A 69 0.02 1.31 -2.36
N PRO A 70 0.57 0.09 -2.23
CA PRO A 70 1.89 -0.16 -1.65
C PRO A 70 3.05 0.58 -2.35
N THR A 71 4.20 0.83 -1.72
CA THR A 71 4.61 0.53 -0.33
C THR A 71 4.22 1.67 0.62
N ARG A 72 3.52 1.34 1.73
CA ARG A 72 2.98 2.34 2.68
C ARG A 72 3.61 2.36 4.05
N ALA A 73 4.63 1.54 4.27
CA ALA A 73 5.23 1.39 5.58
C ALA A 73 6.62 0.77 5.50
N TYR A 74 7.47 1.02 6.50
CA TYR A 74 8.76 0.35 6.57
C TYR A 74 8.56 -1.17 6.73
N GLY A 75 9.31 -1.96 5.96
CA GLY A 75 9.20 -3.42 5.94
C GLY A 75 7.89 -3.96 5.34
N CYS A 76 7.14 -3.15 4.60
CA CYS A 76 5.97 -3.60 3.85
C CYS A 76 6.39 -4.15 2.49
N HIS A 77 6.02 -5.41 2.23
CA HIS A 77 6.26 -6.13 0.99
C HIS A 77 4.96 -6.44 0.22
N CYS A 78 3.86 -5.75 0.58
CA CYS A 78 2.58 -5.90 -0.11
C CYS A 78 2.68 -5.40 -1.56
N THR A 79 1.80 -5.91 -2.41
CA THR A 79 1.70 -5.57 -3.84
C THR A 79 0.24 -5.41 -4.24
N VAL A 80 0.01 -5.06 -5.50
CA VAL A 80 -1.32 -5.03 -6.11
C VAL A 80 -1.30 -5.86 -7.39
N ARG A 81 -2.32 -6.69 -7.57
CA ARG A 81 -2.55 -7.44 -8.80
C ARG A 81 -3.68 -6.79 -9.59
N ALA A 82 -3.46 -6.58 -10.89
CA ALA A 82 -4.50 -6.09 -11.79
C ALA A 82 -5.23 -7.28 -12.43
N LEU A 83 -6.55 -7.16 -12.57
CA LEU A 83 -7.49 -8.22 -12.92
C LEU A 83 -8.51 -7.69 -13.94
N ASP A 84 -9.00 -8.58 -14.79
CA ASP A 84 -10.20 -8.38 -15.62
C ASP A 84 -11.40 -9.18 -15.10
N ASP A 85 -12.52 -9.12 -15.83
CA ASP A 85 -13.74 -9.89 -15.51
C ASP A 85 -13.52 -11.41 -15.51
N VAL A 86 -12.63 -11.91 -16.37
CA VAL A 86 -12.32 -13.34 -16.51
C VAL A 86 -11.55 -13.82 -15.28
N ASP A 87 -10.56 -13.04 -14.84
CA ASP A 87 -9.80 -13.25 -13.61
C ASP A 87 -10.72 -13.27 -12.38
N LEU A 88 -11.64 -12.30 -12.25
CA LEU A 88 -12.61 -12.27 -11.16
C LEU A 88 -13.47 -13.54 -11.13
N LYS A 89 -14.00 -13.93 -12.29
CA LYS A 89 -14.83 -15.14 -12.42
C LYS A 89 -14.06 -16.41 -12.07
N HIS A 90 -12.84 -16.56 -12.58
CA HIS A 90 -12.00 -17.73 -12.31
C HIS A 90 -11.54 -17.81 -10.86
N SER A 91 -11.27 -16.68 -10.22
CA SER A 91 -10.86 -16.61 -8.82
C SER A 91 -12.04 -16.59 -7.83
N GLY A 92 -13.28 -16.53 -8.33
CA GLY A 92 -14.48 -16.45 -7.50
C GLY A 92 -14.56 -15.14 -6.70
N LYS A 93 -13.90 -14.08 -7.17
CA LYS A 93 -13.84 -12.78 -6.50
C LYS A 93 -14.87 -11.82 -7.08
N THR A 94 -15.26 -10.85 -6.28
CA THR A 94 -16.15 -9.76 -6.67
C THR A 94 -15.53 -8.43 -6.29
N VAL A 95 -15.89 -7.38 -7.02
CA VAL A 95 -15.53 -6.01 -6.66
C VAL A 95 -16.24 -5.63 -5.37
N GLN A 96 -15.48 -5.10 -4.42
CA GLN A 96 -15.94 -4.72 -3.10
C GLN A 96 -16.12 -3.20 -3.00
N GLN A 97 -16.78 -2.76 -1.93
CA GLN A 97 -16.80 -1.35 -1.57
C GLN A 97 -15.50 -0.98 -0.85
N ALA A 98 -14.88 0.13 -1.22
CA ALA A 98 -13.69 0.62 -0.55
C ALA A 98 -13.97 0.89 0.95
N PRO A 99 -13.07 0.47 1.86
CA PRO A 99 -13.12 0.88 3.25
C PRO A 99 -13.03 2.41 3.38
N GLU A 100 -13.66 2.96 4.41
CA GLU A 100 -13.51 4.38 4.72
C GLU A 100 -12.04 4.71 5.04
N ILE A 101 -11.56 5.83 4.50
CA ILE A 101 -10.20 6.32 4.77
C ILE A 101 -10.20 6.98 6.15
N GLU A 102 -9.96 6.17 7.17
CA GLU A 102 -9.80 6.64 8.54
C GLU A 102 -8.43 7.30 8.74
N TRP A 103 -8.41 8.43 9.45
CA TRP A 103 -7.19 9.18 9.73
C TRP A 103 -6.81 9.07 11.20
N GLU A 104 -5.50 8.99 11.48
CA GLU A 104 -4.93 8.97 12.82
C GLU A 104 -3.83 10.03 12.98
N GLU A 105 -3.71 10.54 14.20
CA GLU A 105 -2.63 11.45 14.58
C GLU A 105 -1.44 10.66 15.11
N LYS A 106 -0.24 10.94 14.60
CA LYS A 106 1.02 10.33 15.05
C LYS A 106 2.00 11.39 15.51
N LEU A 107 2.61 11.16 16.67
CA LEU A 107 3.69 11.99 17.20
C LEU A 107 5.03 11.52 16.63
N ILE A 108 5.65 12.33 15.78
CA ILE A 108 6.98 12.05 15.19
C ILE A 108 8.05 12.97 15.78
N GLY A 109 9.32 12.70 15.49
CA GLY A 109 10.43 13.61 15.84
C GLY A 109 10.84 13.64 17.31
N GLN A 110 10.31 12.74 18.14
CA GLN A 110 10.63 12.66 19.58
C GLN A 110 12.13 12.47 19.81
N ARG A 111 12.78 11.62 19.01
CA ARG A 111 14.22 11.33 19.11
C ARG A 111 15.11 12.40 18.45
N SER A 112 14.55 13.25 17.59
CA SER A 112 15.28 14.34 16.92
C SER A 112 15.17 15.67 17.68
N GLY A 113 14.48 15.71 18.82
CA GLY A 113 14.31 16.93 19.62
C GLY A 113 13.31 17.93 19.05
N GLN A 114 12.53 17.55 18.03
CA GLN A 114 11.49 18.39 17.40
C GLN A 114 10.19 17.58 17.27
N PRO A 115 9.50 17.31 18.39
CA PRO A 115 8.24 16.58 18.35
C PRO A 115 7.16 17.37 17.60
N ARG A 116 6.46 16.72 16.67
CA ARG A 116 5.29 17.29 16.01
C ARG A 116 4.25 16.22 15.72
N ILE A 117 2.98 16.63 15.74
CA ILE A 117 1.86 15.77 15.35
C ILE A 117 1.69 15.85 13.84
N VAL A 118 1.53 14.69 13.21
CA VAL A 118 1.20 14.56 11.80
C VAL A 118 -0.04 13.68 11.66
N ARG A 119 -0.89 14.02 10.69
CA ARG A 119 -2.11 13.27 10.40
C ARG A 119 -1.86 12.34 9.22
N VAL A 120 -2.13 11.05 9.39
CA VAL A 120 -1.88 10.02 8.38
C VAL A 120 -3.07 9.08 8.25
N PRO A 121 -3.31 8.44 7.08
CA PRO A 121 -4.29 7.38 6.96
C PRO A 121 -3.89 6.19 7.86
N LYS A 122 -4.87 5.53 8.48
CA LYS A 122 -4.62 4.32 9.29
C LYS A 122 -3.95 3.25 8.43
N GLY A 123 -2.93 2.61 8.99
CA GLY A 123 -2.12 1.61 8.28
C GLY A 123 -1.03 2.20 7.36
N VAL A 124 -0.87 3.52 7.32
CA VAL A 124 0.24 4.20 6.60
C VAL A 124 1.22 4.80 7.61
N ASP A 125 2.52 4.62 7.36
CA ASP A 125 3.57 5.24 8.17
C ASP A 125 3.78 6.72 7.75
N PRO A 126 4.10 7.66 8.66
CA PRO A 126 4.26 9.10 8.38
C PRO A 126 5.41 9.53 7.45
N SER A 127 6.00 8.63 6.68
CA SER A 127 6.92 8.97 5.59
C SER A 127 6.39 8.53 4.22
N PHE A 128 5.20 7.93 4.20
CA PHE A 128 4.55 7.31 3.04
C PHE A 128 3.11 7.80 2.84
N GLU A 129 2.70 8.83 3.58
CA GLU A 129 1.35 9.39 3.64
C GLU A 129 0.98 10.23 2.41
N HIS A 130 1.96 10.61 1.60
CA HIS A 130 1.72 11.35 0.37
C HIS A 130 0.86 10.53 -0.61
N PRO A 131 -0.13 11.16 -1.27
CA PRO A 131 -0.92 10.47 -2.27
C PRO A 131 -0.05 9.89 -3.39
N LYS A 132 -0.35 8.68 -3.87
CA LYS A 132 0.27 8.15 -5.09
C LYS A 132 -0.27 8.94 -6.27
N ARG A 133 0.63 9.58 -7.00
CA ARG A 133 0.32 10.36 -8.20
C ARG A 133 1.44 10.10 -9.21
N LEU A 134 1.08 10.12 -10.50
CA LEU A 134 2.04 10.13 -11.61
C LEU A 134 2.65 11.52 -11.77
#